data_AF-A0A6G3BDD1-F1
#
_entry.id   AF-A0A6G3BDD1-F1
#
_cell.length_a   1.000
_cell.length_b   1.000
_cell.length_c   1.000
_cell.angle_alpha   90.00
_cell.angle_beta   90.00
_cell.angle_gamma   90.00
#
_symmetry.space_group_name_H-M   'P 1'
#
loop_
_entity.id
_entity.type
_entity.pdbx_description
1 polymer ?
#
loop_
_entity_poly.entity_id
_entity_poly.type
_entity_poly.pdbx_seq_one_letter_code
_entity_poly.pdbx_strand_id
1 'polypeptide(L)'
;MPVELWYGPDIRGMVTLYDVGRGGIVERELAGKEEIKVYLTEAGERTVTNRHGRGAQVLSAMIQVPAEVLAGGLRLVDTPGVGGANPAHRRLTLAALSDADAVLFVVRSGEPLSASEQDFLVQAAQRVDSVAVVQTHSDLVYEAKCKLDDDVARLRTPSTWAAVTDDQEDADRIARLMSGVEGLSVSARLALGAQAAAPGPQREEDLALSGLPELEEWLRTHVVQRVEEIHRRDMVRLTESTARAVRRRLEELHEVLRGDEKAQLAIDERERRIAEWERTDGDSWRKHINGALTSLAEDLPVQAAARVEILRADYQDRFDKMDRAQREGALKTLPLQPQAALDEMVTTVRERLREAVRVIPERDDKGVIAEHLRRLGDSATVSVRIPKPKKISDSAMEQVANAFVMAKAAFFRSRIQRRDGDDAAGQNQPTEADSGATALAVFTSLTMGTVKELFARRAARREDLTTLFDRVVKAVTGEVLTVALKEAEQGCASVTTVIEDLLAEQREEVDRDRHDLRLALELSPAERAERLAATTLSLRELDELAGRLAVVRERWDL
;
A
#
# COMPACT_ATOMS: atom_id res chain seq x y z
N MET A 1 19.74 2.63 1.56
CA MET A 1 18.55 3.33 1.05
C MET A 1 17.77 2.39 0.14
N PRO A 2 16.44 2.49 0.04
CA PRO A 2 15.69 1.77 -0.98
C PRO A 2 16.01 2.30 -2.39
N VAL A 3 16.10 1.39 -3.37
CA VAL A 3 16.33 1.71 -4.78
C VAL A 3 15.28 0.98 -5.62
N GLU A 4 14.54 1.73 -6.42
CA GLU A 4 13.58 1.16 -7.37
C GLU A 4 14.18 1.10 -8.77
N LEU A 5 14.02 -0.05 -9.43
CA LEU A 5 14.40 -0.29 -10.81
C LEU A 5 13.14 -0.51 -11.64
N TRP A 6 13.06 0.13 -12.80
CA TRP A 6 11.97 -0.07 -13.75
C TRP A 6 12.49 0.07 -15.20
N TYR A 7 11.70 -0.40 -16.15
CA TYR A 7 12.13 -0.43 -17.54
C TYR A 7 12.25 0.96 -18.19
N GLY A 8 13.30 1.13 -18.97
CA GLY A 8 13.15 1.81 -20.25
C GLY A 8 14.47 2.12 -20.94
N PRO A 9 14.41 2.91 -22.02
CA PRO A 9 15.39 2.83 -23.10
C PRO A 9 16.78 3.28 -22.69
N ASP A 10 16.86 4.21 -21.73
CA ASP A 10 18.11 4.83 -21.29
C ASP A 10 18.34 4.60 -19.79
N ILE A 11 19.61 4.46 -19.43
CA ILE A 11 20.03 4.46 -18.02
C ILE A 11 19.95 5.88 -17.49
N ARG A 12 18.90 6.18 -16.73
CA ARG A 12 18.70 7.46 -16.04
C ARG A 12 17.92 7.23 -14.76
N GLY A 13 17.84 8.23 -13.91
CA GLY A 13 17.07 8.07 -12.68
C GLY A 13 16.79 9.38 -11.98
N MET A 14 16.21 9.25 -10.80
CA MET A 14 16.00 10.35 -9.87
C MET A 14 16.45 9.90 -8.49
N VAL A 15 17.15 10.76 -7.78
CA VAL A 15 17.55 10.56 -6.40
C VAL A 15 16.89 11.61 -5.53
N THR A 16 16.32 11.17 -4.42
CA THR A 16 15.84 12.05 -3.36
C THR A 16 16.90 12.06 -2.27
N LEU A 17 17.43 13.22 -1.93
CA LEU A 17 18.46 13.37 -0.91
C LEU A 17 18.20 14.56 0.01
N TYR A 18 18.72 14.49 1.22
CA TYR A 18 18.86 15.65 2.09
C TYR A 18 20.11 16.43 1.69
N ASP A 19 19.93 17.67 1.25
CA ASP A 19 20.98 18.60 0.85
C ASP A 19 21.15 19.65 1.96
N VAL A 20 22.30 19.58 2.63
CA VAL A 20 22.64 20.47 3.75
C VAL A 20 22.94 21.88 3.25
N GLY A 21 23.54 22.00 2.06
CA GLY A 21 23.83 23.29 1.44
C GLY A 21 22.56 24.06 1.08
N ARG A 22 21.47 23.36 0.80
CA ARG A 22 20.14 23.93 0.51
C ARG A 22 19.15 23.87 1.67
N GLY A 23 19.54 23.27 2.80
CA GLY A 23 18.73 23.21 4.02
C GLY A 23 17.46 22.37 3.91
N GLY A 24 17.41 21.36 3.03
CA GLY A 24 16.17 20.62 2.77
C GLY A 24 16.34 19.39 1.91
N ILE A 25 15.22 18.74 1.58
CA ILE A 25 15.20 17.63 0.64
C ILE A 25 15.08 18.12 -0.78
N VAL A 26 15.92 17.54 -1.62
CA VAL A 26 15.98 17.85 -3.04
C VAL A 26 15.85 16.56 -3.83
N GLU A 27 15.13 16.67 -4.93
CA GLU A 27 15.14 15.66 -5.98
C GLU A 27 16.13 16.08 -7.04
N ARG A 28 16.87 15.10 -7.55
CA ARG A 28 17.88 15.33 -8.57
C ARG A 28 17.80 14.24 -9.61
N GLU A 29 17.74 14.65 -10.87
CA GLU A 29 17.87 13.74 -11.99
C GLU A 29 19.31 13.21 -12.08
N LEU A 30 19.42 11.93 -12.40
CA LEU A 30 20.66 11.21 -12.62
C LEU A 30 20.74 10.83 -14.10
N ALA A 31 21.71 11.38 -14.81
CA ALA A 31 21.96 11.08 -16.21
C ALA A 31 23.10 10.06 -16.34
N GLY A 32 22.76 8.85 -16.80
CA GLY A 32 23.75 7.82 -17.11
C GLY A 32 24.33 7.09 -15.91
N LYS A 33 25.07 6.02 -16.22
CA LYS A 33 25.64 5.09 -15.24
C LYS A 33 26.63 5.75 -14.28
N GLU A 34 27.40 6.73 -14.75
CA GLU A 34 28.42 7.38 -13.92
C GLU A 34 27.82 8.28 -12.84
N GLU A 35 26.72 8.99 -13.13
CA GLU A 35 26.04 9.78 -12.08
C GLU A 35 25.36 8.85 -11.07
N ILE A 36 24.74 7.76 -11.54
CA ILE A 36 24.13 6.75 -10.66
C ILE A 36 25.17 6.14 -9.71
N LYS A 37 26.36 5.78 -10.21
CA LYS A 37 27.45 5.27 -9.36
C LYS A 37 27.83 6.26 -8.27
N VAL A 38 27.84 7.56 -8.55
CA VAL A 38 28.19 8.59 -7.56
C VAL A 38 27.17 8.62 -6.42
N TYR A 39 25.87 8.49 -6.70
CA TYR A 39 24.84 8.62 -5.67
C TYR A 39 24.47 7.31 -4.98
N LEU A 40 24.70 6.16 -5.63
CA LEU A 40 24.25 4.85 -5.12
C LEU A 40 25.37 3.92 -4.63
N THR A 41 26.62 4.38 -4.58
CA THR A 41 27.75 3.56 -4.09
C THR A 41 28.50 4.23 -2.95
N GLU A 42 29.11 3.42 -2.08
CA GLU A 42 29.96 3.91 -0.98
C GLU A 42 31.14 4.74 -1.49
N ALA A 43 31.73 4.36 -2.63
CA ALA A 43 32.82 5.09 -3.26
C ALA A 43 32.41 6.52 -3.68
N GLY A 44 31.12 6.73 -3.96
CA GLY A 44 30.56 8.01 -4.37
C GLY A 44 30.21 8.96 -3.22
N GLU A 45 30.14 8.49 -1.97
CA GLU A 45 29.69 9.29 -0.82
C GLU A 45 30.49 10.58 -0.59
N ARG A 46 31.80 10.52 -0.82
CA ARG A 46 32.66 11.70 -0.71
C ARG A 46 32.29 12.76 -1.75
N THR A 47 31.95 12.33 -2.96
CA THR A 47 31.51 13.23 -4.03
C THR A 47 30.13 13.80 -3.73
N VAL A 48 29.19 13.00 -3.21
CA VAL A 48 27.88 13.48 -2.74
C VAL A 48 28.06 14.53 -1.64
N THR A 49 28.92 14.27 -0.66
CA THR A 49 29.24 15.20 0.43
C THR A 49 29.83 16.50 -0.08
N ASN A 50 30.74 16.44 -1.06
CA ASN A 50 31.32 17.64 -1.68
C ASN A 50 30.27 18.46 -2.46
N ARG A 51 29.27 17.80 -3.06
CA ARG A 51 28.21 18.46 -3.85
C ARG A 51 27.09 19.05 -3.00
N HIS A 52 26.76 18.42 -1.87
CA HIS A 52 25.54 18.70 -1.10
C HIS A 52 25.79 19.06 0.38
N GLY A 53 27.07 19.18 0.78
CA GLY A 53 27.49 19.56 2.12
C GLY A 53 27.73 18.37 3.06
N ARG A 54 28.48 18.62 4.14
CA ARG A 54 28.72 17.63 5.20
C ARG A 54 27.40 17.31 5.91
N GLY A 55 27.01 16.04 5.87
CA GLY A 55 25.75 15.56 6.42
C GLY A 55 24.70 15.21 5.36
N ALA A 56 24.98 15.46 4.07
CA ALA A 56 24.10 15.04 3.00
C ALA A 56 23.85 13.53 3.02
N GLN A 57 22.63 13.12 2.66
CA GLN A 57 22.22 11.72 2.69
C GLN A 57 21.21 11.42 1.59
N VAL A 58 21.48 10.37 0.84
CA VAL A 58 20.52 9.81 -0.12
C VAL A 58 19.44 9.04 0.64
N LEU A 59 18.19 9.41 0.39
CA LEU A 59 17.03 8.86 1.06
C LEU A 59 16.41 7.73 0.23
N SER A 60 16.30 7.92 -1.09
CA SER A 60 15.77 6.95 -2.03
C SER A 60 16.26 7.23 -3.45
N ALA A 61 16.14 6.24 -4.34
CA ALA A 61 16.39 6.42 -5.76
C ALA A 61 15.42 5.62 -6.62
N MET A 62 15.10 6.15 -7.79
CA MET A 62 14.32 5.49 -8.85
C MET A 62 15.15 5.50 -10.12
N ILE A 63 15.54 4.33 -10.61
CA ILE A 63 16.43 4.16 -11.75
C ILE A 63 15.71 3.43 -12.86
N GLN A 64 15.76 4.02 -14.05
CA GLN A 64 15.34 3.42 -15.30
C GLN A 64 16.50 2.63 -15.91
N VAL A 65 16.26 1.39 -16.34
CA VAL A 65 17.27 0.55 -16.99
C VAL A 65 16.68 -0.19 -18.20
N PRO A 66 17.46 -0.39 -19.28
CA PRO A 66 17.02 -1.14 -20.46
C PRO A 66 17.17 -2.65 -20.22
N ALA A 67 16.42 -3.18 -19.27
CA ALA A 67 16.41 -4.62 -18.94
C ALA A 67 15.10 -5.26 -19.39
N GLU A 68 15.17 -6.27 -20.25
CA GLU A 68 13.99 -6.92 -20.85
C GLU A 68 13.06 -7.53 -19.80
N VAL A 69 13.60 -8.09 -18.72
CA VAL A 69 12.81 -8.63 -17.59
C VAL A 69 11.88 -7.58 -16.94
N LEU A 70 12.22 -6.29 -17.05
CA LEU A 70 11.40 -5.18 -16.54
C LEU A 70 10.37 -4.67 -17.56
N ALA A 71 10.50 -5.04 -18.83
CA ALA A 71 9.69 -4.47 -19.92
C ALA A 71 8.21 -4.81 -19.80
N GLY A 72 7.87 -5.94 -19.17
CA GLY A 72 6.50 -6.35 -18.86
C GLY A 72 5.82 -5.56 -17.72
N GLY A 73 6.37 -4.42 -17.31
CA GLY A 73 5.84 -3.60 -16.21
C GLY A 73 6.35 -3.98 -14.82
N LEU A 74 7.26 -4.96 -14.74
CA LEU A 74 7.90 -5.35 -13.48
C LEU A 74 8.77 -4.20 -12.95
N ARG A 75 8.62 -3.90 -11.66
CA ARG A 75 9.43 -2.92 -10.93
C ARG A 75 10.07 -3.63 -9.74
N LEU A 76 11.39 -3.52 -9.60
CA LEU A 76 12.12 -4.15 -8.51
C LEU A 76 12.50 -3.11 -7.47
N VAL A 77 12.19 -3.36 -6.20
CA VAL A 77 12.58 -2.49 -5.10
C VAL A 77 13.63 -3.21 -4.28
N ASP A 78 14.87 -2.75 -4.40
CA ASP A 78 15.96 -3.18 -3.53
C ASP A 78 15.86 -2.45 -2.19
N THR A 79 15.84 -3.21 -1.10
CA THR A 79 15.72 -2.70 0.27
C THR A 79 16.98 -3.01 1.06
N PRO A 80 17.42 -2.11 1.96
CA PRO A 80 18.54 -2.42 2.87
C PRO A 80 18.31 -3.71 3.65
N GLY A 81 19.34 -4.55 3.78
CA GLY A 81 19.23 -5.93 4.27
C GLY A 81 18.53 -6.12 5.64
N VAL A 82 17.67 -7.13 5.68
CA VAL A 82 16.79 -7.51 6.81
C VAL A 82 17.42 -8.46 7.85
N GLY A 83 18.52 -9.13 7.51
CA GLY A 83 19.15 -10.18 8.33
C GLY A 83 20.16 -9.71 9.38
N GLY A 84 20.43 -8.40 9.48
CA GLY A 84 21.25 -7.87 10.57
C GLY A 84 20.47 -7.80 11.89
N ALA A 85 21.16 -7.76 13.03
CA ALA A 85 20.59 -7.51 14.37
C ALA A 85 19.93 -6.12 14.55
N ASN A 86 19.52 -5.49 13.46
CA ASN A 86 18.97 -4.15 13.37
C ASN A 86 17.47 -4.20 13.02
N PRO A 87 16.57 -4.35 14.01
CA PRO A 87 15.11 -4.24 13.91
C PRO A 87 14.58 -3.10 13.02
N ALA A 88 15.37 -2.04 12.83
CA ALA A 88 15.08 -0.93 11.97
C ALA A 88 14.95 -1.30 10.48
N HIS A 89 15.92 -2.04 9.92
CA HIS A 89 15.86 -2.44 8.52
C HIS A 89 14.68 -3.39 8.25
N ARG A 90 14.36 -4.24 9.24
CA ARG A 90 13.18 -5.10 9.22
C ARG A 90 11.89 -4.29 9.08
N ARG A 91 11.73 -3.24 9.88
CA ARG A 91 10.53 -2.38 9.86
C ARG A 91 10.40 -1.54 8.60
N LEU A 92 11.51 -1.01 8.06
CA LEU A 92 11.51 -0.33 6.76
C LEU A 92 11.07 -1.25 5.62
N THR A 93 11.54 -2.50 5.65
CA THR A 93 11.18 -3.49 4.66
C THR A 93 9.70 -3.88 4.80
N LEU A 94 9.21 -4.10 6.02
CA LEU A 94 7.78 -4.35 6.29
C LEU A 94 6.87 -3.21 5.82
N ALA A 95 7.27 -1.95 6.02
CA ALA A 95 6.54 -0.80 5.54
C ALA A 95 6.56 -0.66 4.01
N ALA A 96 7.52 -1.30 3.31
CA ALA A 96 7.53 -1.36 1.85
C ALA A 96 6.60 -2.47 1.30
N LEU A 97 6.24 -3.45 2.14
CA LEU A 97 5.39 -4.57 1.73
C LEU A 97 3.94 -4.18 1.47
N SER A 98 3.43 -3.10 2.07
CA SER A 98 2.03 -2.70 1.93
C SER A 98 1.59 -2.38 0.49
N ASP A 99 2.54 -2.04 -0.38
CA ASP A 99 2.28 -1.70 -1.79
C ASP A 99 3.04 -2.65 -2.74
N ALA A 100 3.58 -3.76 -2.22
CA ALA A 100 4.31 -4.75 -3.01
C ALA A 100 3.37 -5.87 -3.46
N ASP A 101 3.44 -6.23 -4.75
CA ASP A 101 2.70 -7.37 -5.30
C ASP A 101 3.34 -8.71 -4.93
N ALA A 102 4.66 -8.72 -4.69
CA ALA A 102 5.43 -9.90 -4.34
C ALA A 102 6.68 -9.56 -3.51
N VAL A 103 7.19 -10.54 -2.77
CA VAL A 103 8.42 -10.42 -1.96
C VAL A 103 9.44 -11.47 -2.37
N LEU A 104 10.66 -11.02 -2.71
CA LEU A 104 11.83 -11.87 -2.83
C LEU A 104 12.64 -11.78 -1.52
N PHE A 105 12.56 -12.82 -0.71
CA PHE A 105 13.33 -12.91 0.53
C PHE A 105 14.68 -13.56 0.28
N VAL A 106 15.72 -12.73 0.19
CA VAL A 106 17.05 -13.17 -0.21
C VAL A 106 17.84 -13.71 0.99
N VAL A 107 18.28 -14.97 0.89
CA VAL A 107 19.10 -15.66 1.89
C VAL A 107 20.40 -16.16 1.28
N ARG A 108 21.39 -16.49 2.11
CA ARG A 108 22.66 -17.07 1.65
C ARG A 108 22.62 -18.59 1.76
N SER A 109 23.18 -19.29 0.78
CA SER A 109 23.34 -20.75 0.84
C SER A 109 24.22 -21.19 2.01
N GLY A 110 23.83 -22.28 2.67
CA GLY A 110 24.64 -22.98 3.67
C GLY A 110 24.31 -22.65 5.12
N GLU A 111 23.43 -21.68 5.37
CA GLU A 111 22.90 -21.36 6.70
C GLU A 111 21.39 -21.64 6.72
N PRO A 112 20.86 -22.37 7.73
CA PRO A 112 19.42 -22.53 7.90
C PRO A 112 18.73 -21.20 8.20
N LEU A 113 17.46 -21.08 7.84
CA LEU A 113 16.63 -19.92 8.20
C LEU A 113 16.59 -19.73 9.72
N SER A 114 17.07 -18.58 10.21
CA SER A 114 17.01 -18.20 11.62
C SER A 114 15.57 -17.91 12.04
N ALA A 115 15.27 -18.03 13.35
CA ALA A 115 13.95 -17.68 13.90
C ALA A 115 13.51 -16.27 13.50
N SER A 116 14.45 -15.33 13.45
CA SER A 116 14.15 -13.93 13.13
C SER A 116 13.83 -13.70 11.64
N GLU A 117 14.30 -14.57 10.75
CA GLU A 117 13.96 -14.59 9.33
C GLU A 117 12.61 -15.29 9.11
N GLN A 118 12.35 -16.36 9.88
CA GLN A 118 11.05 -17.03 9.91
C GLN A 118 9.93 -16.05 10.33
N ASP A 119 10.13 -15.30 11.42
CA ASP A 119 9.17 -14.26 11.86
C ASP A 119 8.92 -13.18 10.79
N PHE A 120 9.94 -12.83 10.01
CA PHE A 120 9.79 -11.87 8.93
C PHE A 120 8.99 -12.45 7.76
N LEU A 121 9.27 -13.70 7.38
CA LEU A 121 8.52 -14.40 6.34
C LEU A 121 7.03 -14.52 6.70
N VAL A 122 6.71 -14.81 7.96
CA VAL A 122 5.32 -14.79 8.45
C VAL A 122 4.68 -13.43 8.25
N GLN A 123 5.35 -12.36 8.67
CA GLN A 123 4.84 -11.00 8.51
C GLN A 123 4.71 -10.57 7.04
N ALA A 124 5.58 -11.08 6.15
CA ALA A 124 5.51 -10.81 4.72
C ALA A 124 4.35 -11.55 4.06
N ALA A 125 4.20 -12.85 4.34
CA ALA A 125 3.12 -13.67 3.80
C ALA A 125 1.73 -13.25 4.30
N GLN A 126 1.64 -12.56 5.44
CA GLN A 126 0.39 -11.95 5.90
C GLN A 126 -0.03 -10.72 5.10
N ARG A 127 0.90 -10.07 4.38
CA ARG A 127 0.69 -8.79 3.70
C ARG A 127 0.68 -8.91 2.18
N VAL A 128 1.37 -9.92 1.65
CA VAL A 128 1.61 -10.10 0.22
C VAL A 128 1.31 -11.54 -0.16
N ASP A 129 0.55 -11.71 -1.23
CA ASP A 129 0.08 -13.02 -1.68
C ASP A 129 1.20 -13.91 -2.24
N SER A 130 2.26 -13.31 -2.80
CA SER A 130 3.37 -14.02 -3.45
C SER A 130 4.69 -13.77 -2.74
N VAL A 131 5.28 -14.83 -2.18
CA VAL A 131 6.55 -14.76 -1.46
C VAL A 131 7.48 -15.88 -1.92
N ALA A 132 8.70 -15.54 -2.32
CA ALA A 132 9.74 -16.50 -2.65
C ALA A 132 10.99 -16.30 -1.78
N VAL A 133 11.51 -17.39 -1.21
CA VAL A 133 12.83 -17.44 -0.57
C VAL A 133 13.87 -17.68 -1.65
N VAL A 134 14.71 -16.68 -1.92
CA VAL A 134 15.75 -16.73 -2.93
C VAL A 134 17.10 -16.99 -2.27
N GLN A 135 17.57 -18.24 -2.33
CA GLN A 135 18.87 -18.64 -1.82
C GLN A 135 19.98 -18.30 -2.82
N THR A 136 20.82 -17.34 -2.47
CA THR A 136 21.97 -16.92 -3.27
C THR A 136 23.21 -17.76 -3.02
N HIS A 137 24.19 -17.67 -3.93
CA HIS A 137 25.48 -18.36 -3.85
C HIS A 137 25.37 -19.89 -3.91
N SER A 138 24.36 -20.41 -4.61
CA SER A 138 24.13 -21.85 -4.76
C SER A 138 25.36 -22.61 -5.29
N ASP A 139 26.25 -21.95 -6.04
CA ASP A 139 27.51 -22.50 -6.54
C ASP A 139 28.55 -22.81 -5.46
N LEU A 140 28.36 -22.32 -4.23
CA LEU A 140 29.30 -22.53 -3.12
C LEU A 140 28.93 -23.72 -2.23
N VAL A 141 27.73 -24.28 -2.38
CA VAL A 141 27.21 -25.32 -1.48
C VAL A 141 26.70 -26.51 -2.28
N TYR A 142 27.26 -27.68 -1.99
CA TYR A 142 26.76 -28.94 -2.54
C TYR A 142 25.30 -29.18 -2.10
N GLU A 143 24.45 -29.55 -3.06
CA GLU A 143 23.00 -29.77 -2.89
C GLU A 143 22.26 -28.57 -2.27
N ALA A 144 22.67 -27.33 -2.62
CA ALA A 144 22.06 -26.11 -2.11
C ALA A 144 20.52 -26.08 -2.27
N LYS A 145 20.02 -26.49 -3.46
CA LYS A 145 18.58 -26.56 -3.77
C LYS A 145 17.85 -27.54 -2.86
N CYS A 146 18.34 -28.77 -2.69
CA CYS A 146 17.71 -29.75 -1.79
C CYS A 146 17.64 -29.25 -0.35
N LYS A 147 18.68 -28.57 0.13
CA LYS A 147 18.67 -27.96 1.47
C LYS A 147 17.65 -26.84 1.61
N LEU A 148 17.49 -26.02 0.56
CA LEU A 148 16.45 -25.00 0.54
C LEU A 148 15.05 -25.63 0.53
N ASP A 149 14.85 -26.68 -0.26
CA ASP A 149 13.59 -27.41 -0.33
C ASP A 149 13.22 -27.99 1.04
N ASP A 150 14.20 -28.57 1.76
CA ASP A 150 14.03 -29.03 3.13
C ASP A 150 13.67 -27.89 4.10
N ASP A 151 14.31 -26.73 3.96
CA ASP A 151 14.04 -25.55 4.79
C ASP A 151 12.62 -25.02 4.57
N VAL A 152 12.19 -24.89 3.31
CA VAL A 152 10.84 -24.45 2.94
C VAL A 152 9.79 -25.48 3.35
N ALA A 153 10.08 -26.79 3.22
CA ALA A 153 9.18 -27.84 3.69
C ALA A 153 8.94 -27.77 5.21
N ARG A 154 9.96 -27.41 6.00
CA ARG A 154 9.78 -27.18 7.43
C ARG A 154 8.88 -26.00 7.73
N LEU A 155 8.98 -24.89 7.00
CA LEU A 155 8.06 -23.74 7.16
C LEU A 155 6.58 -24.13 6.96
N ARG A 156 6.31 -25.13 6.12
CA ARG A 156 4.95 -25.62 5.84
C ARG A 156 4.43 -26.62 6.88
N THR A 157 5.26 -26.99 7.87
CA THR A 157 4.91 -27.99 8.88
C THR A 157 4.42 -27.31 10.16
N PRO A 158 3.20 -27.60 10.67
CA PRO A 158 2.68 -26.98 11.88
C PRO A 158 3.57 -27.15 13.13
N SER A 159 4.25 -28.29 13.25
CA SER A 159 5.15 -28.56 14.39
C SER A 159 6.34 -27.60 14.46
N THR A 160 6.76 -27.01 13.33
CA THR A 160 7.79 -25.96 13.31
C THR A 160 7.32 -24.71 14.06
N TRP A 161 6.04 -24.37 13.94
CA TRP A 161 5.46 -23.18 14.57
C TRP A 161 4.96 -23.44 15.99
N ALA A 162 4.54 -24.66 16.31
CA ALA A 162 4.14 -25.04 17.67
C ALA A 162 5.25 -24.88 18.72
N ALA A 163 6.52 -24.82 18.29
CA ALA A 163 7.65 -24.51 19.17
C ALA A 163 7.82 -23.01 19.45
N VAL A 164 7.15 -22.15 18.67
CA VAL A 164 7.26 -20.68 18.69
C VAL A 164 5.95 -20.03 19.13
N THR A 165 4.80 -20.67 18.88
CA THR A 165 3.46 -20.22 19.26
C THR A 165 2.87 -21.15 20.32
N ASP A 166 2.35 -20.59 21.42
CA ASP A 166 1.69 -21.34 22.50
C ASP A 166 0.30 -21.88 22.10
N ASP A 167 -0.18 -21.55 20.90
CA ASP A 167 -1.50 -21.93 20.37
C ASP A 167 -1.36 -22.79 19.10
N GLN A 168 -2.01 -23.96 19.11
CA GLN A 168 -2.01 -24.91 18.02
C GLN A 168 -2.78 -24.39 16.79
N GLU A 169 -3.86 -23.62 17.00
CA GLU A 169 -4.64 -23.04 15.89
C GLU A 169 -3.82 -21.98 15.13
N ASP A 170 -3.04 -21.20 15.86
CA ASP A 170 -2.12 -20.22 15.31
C ASP A 170 -0.97 -20.87 14.54
N ALA A 171 -0.39 -21.95 15.07
CA ALA A 171 0.62 -22.75 14.38
C ALA A 171 0.10 -23.33 13.06
N ASP A 172 -1.11 -23.88 13.07
CA ASP A 172 -1.76 -24.41 11.86
C ASP A 172 -2.08 -23.30 10.86
N ARG A 173 -2.50 -22.13 11.32
CA ARG A 173 -2.73 -20.95 10.48
C ARG A 173 -1.42 -20.53 9.81
N ILE A 174 -0.34 -20.37 10.56
CA ILE A 174 0.96 -19.94 10.00
C ILE A 174 1.45 -20.97 8.97
N ALA A 175 1.39 -22.27 9.27
CA ALA A 175 1.77 -23.31 8.32
C ALA A 175 0.97 -23.23 7.00
N ARG A 176 -0.34 -22.93 7.07
CA ARG A 176 -1.17 -22.67 5.88
C ARG A 176 -0.69 -21.43 5.12
N LEU A 177 -0.36 -20.32 5.79
CA LEU A 177 0.21 -19.15 5.11
C LEU A 177 1.53 -19.50 4.39
N MET A 178 2.38 -20.31 5.03
CA MET A 178 3.67 -20.71 4.46
C MET A 178 3.55 -21.70 3.29
N SER A 179 2.38 -22.30 3.06
CA SER A 179 2.17 -23.21 1.92
C SER A 179 2.37 -22.55 0.56
N GLY A 180 2.10 -21.25 0.46
CA GLY A 180 2.34 -20.44 -0.74
C GLY A 180 3.76 -19.91 -0.89
N VAL A 181 4.66 -20.14 0.08
CA VAL A 181 6.05 -19.69 0.00
C VAL A 181 6.86 -20.67 -0.84
N GLU A 182 7.56 -20.18 -1.86
CA GLU A 182 8.40 -21.00 -2.74
C GLU A 182 9.90 -20.78 -2.50
N GLY A 183 10.72 -21.80 -2.78
CA GLY A 183 12.18 -21.74 -2.67
C GLY A 183 12.85 -21.71 -4.04
N LEU A 184 13.72 -20.73 -4.28
CA LEU A 184 14.49 -20.57 -5.51
C LEU A 184 15.98 -20.50 -5.18
N SER A 185 16.81 -21.35 -5.80
CA SER A 185 18.26 -21.36 -5.57
C SER A 185 18.98 -20.75 -6.77
N VAL A 186 19.80 -19.72 -6.53
CA VAL A 186 20.44 -18.94 -7.59
C VAL A 186 21.94 -18.71 -7.36
N SER A 187 22.68 -18.67 -8.46
CA SER A 187 24.07 -18.20 -8.51
C SER A 187 24.18 -17.00 -9.46
N ALA A 188 24.20 -15.81 -8.87
CA ALA A 188 24.44 -14.58 -9.62
C ALA A 188 25.80 -14.60 -10.35
N ARG A 189 26.81 -15.31 -9.81
CA ARG A 189 28.12 -15.45 -10.43
C ARG A 189 28.06 -16.24 -11.73
N LEU A 190 27.39 -17.40 -11.73
CA LEU A 190 27.18 -18.21 -12.93
C LEU A 190 26.34 -17.45 -13.95
N ALA A 191 25.25 -16.80 -13.51
CA ALA A 191 24.38 -16.01 -14.40
C ALA A 191 25.14 -14.86 -15.09
N LEU A 192 25.92 -14.07 -14.34
CA LEU A 192 26.72 -12.98 -14.90
C LEU A 192 27.83 -13.49 -15.83
N GLY A 193 28.45 -14.62 -15.49
CA GLY A 193 29.43 -15.29 -16.34
C GLY A 193 28.82 -15.74 -17.67
N ALA A 194 27.66 -16.38 -17.64
CA ALA A 194 26.91 -16.80 -18.82
C ALA A 194 26.48 -15.61 -19.70
N GLN A 195 26.02 -14.51 -19.09
CA GLN A 195 25.64 -13.29 -19.83
C GLN A 195 26.82 -12.62 -20.53
N ALA A 196 28.02 -12.68 -19.94
CA ALA A 196 29.24 -12.14 -20.52
C ALA A 196 29.88 -13.06 -21.58
N ALA A 197 29.53 -14.35 -21.59
CA ALA A 197 30.06 -15.32 -22.53
C ALA A 197 29.37 -15.28 -23.90
N ALA A 198 30.08 -15.70 -24.95
CA ALA A 198 29.49 -15.88 -26.27
C ALA A 198 28.45 -17.03 -26.26
N PRO A 199 27.43 -17.01 -27.13
CA PRO A 199 26.48 -18.13 -27.30
C PRO A 199 27.20 -19.47 -27.51
N GLY A 200 26.80 -20.50 -26.76
CA GLY A 200 27.36 -21.84 -26.86
C GLY A 200 26.92 -22.75 -25.71
N PRO A 201 27.24 -24.06 -25.77
CA PRO A 201 26.73 -25.06 -24.82
C PRO A 201 27.11 -24.75 -23.36
N GLN A 202 28.34 -24.31 -23.10
CA GLN A 202 28.78 -23.96 -21.75
C GLN A 202 27.99 -22.78 -21.17
N ARG A 203 27.67 -21.78 -21.99
CA ARG A 203 26.87 -20.63 -21.56
C ARG A 203 25.46 -21.06 -21.19
N GLU A 204 24.86 -21.95 -21.97
CA GLU A 204 23.51 -22.48 -21.71
C GLU A 204 23.50 -23.33 -20.44
N GLU A 205 24.52 -24.15 -20.23
CA GLU A 205 24.71 -24.94 -19.02
C GLU A 205 24.91 -24.04 -17.78
N ASP A 206 25.80 -23.05 -17.86
CA ASP A 206 26.05 -22.11 -16.77
C ASP A 206 24.78 -21.31 -16.42
N LEU A 207 24.00 -20.90 -17.43
CA LEU A 207 22.72 -20.21 -17.21
C LEU A 207 21.68 -21.13 -16.57
N ALA A 208 21.58 -22.39 -17.00
CA ALA A 208 20.68 -23.37 -16.41
C ALA A 208 21.06 -23.66 -14.94
N LEU A 209 22.34 -23.90 -14.68
CA LEU A 209 22.87 -24.14 -13.33
C LEU A 209 22.78 -22.91 -12.42
N SER A 210 22.73 -21.70 -12.99
CA SER A 210 22.59 -20.47 -12.22
C SER A 210 21.24 -20.31 -11.54
N GLY A 211 20.20 -21.03 -11.96
CA GLY A 211 18.82 -20.86 -11.46
C GLY A 211 18.16 -19.52 -11.82
N LEU A 212 18.83 -18.63 -12.55
CA LEU A 212 18.23 -17.37 -13.00
C LEU A 212 16.99 -17.56 -13.88
N PRO A 213 16.95 -18.52 -14.83
CA PRO A 213 15.73 -18.77 -15.61
C PRO A 213 14.53 -19.18 -14.76
N GLU A 214 14.75 -19.97 -13.69
CA GLU A 214 13.67 -20.35 -12.75
C GLU A 214 13.14 -19.12 -11.99
N LEU A 215 14.01 -18.20 -11.60
CA LEU A 215 13.61 -16.94 -10.95
C LEU A 215 12.86 -15.99 -11.90
N GLU A 216 13.32 -15.86 -13.14
CA GLU A 216 12.64 -15.06 -14.17
C GLU A 216 11.24 -15.63 -14.48
N GLU A 217 11.13 -16.95 -14.58
CA GLU A 217 9.86 -17.64 -14.74
C GLU A 217 8.91 -17.37 -13.57
N TRP A 218 9.42 -17.46 -12.35
CA TRP A 218 8.64 -17.19 -11.15
C TRP A 218 8.11 -15.75 -11.12
N LEU A 219 8.96 -14.77 -11.43
CA LEU A 219 8.56 -13.36 -11.52
C LEU A 219 7.49 -13.13 -12.59
N ARG A 220 7.64 -13.76 -13.75
CA ARG A 220 6.66 -13.65 -14.84
C ARG A 220 5.30 -14.22 -14.44
N THR A 221 5.29 -15.39 -13.83
CA THR A 221 4.06 -16.14 -13.55
C THR A 221 3.36 -15.64 -12.28
N HIS A 222 4.09 -15.45 -11.18
CA HIS A 222 3.50 -15.08 -9.88
C HIS A 222 3.34 -13.58 -9.67
N VAL A 223 4.03 -12.74 -10.46
CA VAL A 223 3.92 -11.27 -10.33
C VAL A 223 3.23 -10.67 -11.55
N VAL A 224 3.85 -10.76 -12.73
CA VAL A 224 3.35 -10.05 -13.93
C VAL A 224 1.98 -10.59 -14.37
N GLN A 225 1.87 -11.91 -14.58
CA GLN A 225 0.61 -12.52 -15.00
C GLN A 225 -0.48 -12.42 -13.92
N ARG A 226 -0.10 -12.48 -12.64
CA ARG A 226 -1.04 -12.38 -11.52
C ARG A 226 -1.65 -10.97 -11.42
N VAL A 227 -0.84 -9.92 -11.54
CA VAL A 227 -1.33 -8.54 -11.57
C VAL A 227 -2.27 -8.32 -12.76
N GLU A 228 -1.95 -8.90 -13.92
CA GLU A 228 -2.88 -8.86 -15.06
C GLU A 228 -4.19 -9.60 -14.80
N GLU A 229 -4.17 -10.75 -14.13
CA GLU A 229 -5.37 -11.49 -13.75
C GLU A 229 -6.25 -10.69 -12.79
N ILE A 230 -5.65 -10.07 -11.76
CA ILE A 230 -6.34 -9.17 -10.84
C ILE A 230 -6.94 -7.99 -11.63
N HIS A 231 -6.18 -7.38 -12.54
CA HIS A 231 -6.68 -6.28 -13.34
C HIS A 231 -7.87 -6.69 -14.23
N ARG A 232 -7.81 -7.88 -14.87
CA ARG A 232 -8.92 -8.43 -15.65
C ARG A 232 -10.15 -8.65 -14.77
N ARG A 233 -9.99 -9.20 -13.56
CA ARG A 233 -11.08 -9.36 -12.58
C ARG A 233 -11.71 -8.03 -12.22
N ASP A 234 -10.90 -7.03 -11.90
CA ASP A 234 -11.37 -5.70 -11.53
C ASP A 234 -12.12 -5.01 -12.67
N MET A 235 -11.62 -5.14 -13.91
CA MET A 235 -12.29 -4.61 -15.09
C MET A 235 -13.66 -5.26 -15.33
N VAL A 236 -13.75 -6.60 -15.23
CA VAL A 236 -15.02 -7.32 -15.37
C VAL A 236 -16.00 -6.88 -14.28
N ARG A 237 -15.55 -6.85 -13.02
CA ARG A 237 -16.35 -6.39 -11.87
C ARG A 237 -16.87 -4.96 -12.06
N LEU A 238 -16.01 -4.03 -12.48
CA LEU A 238 -16.39 -2.64 -12.73
C LEU A 238 -17.40 -2.53 -13.87
N THR A 239 -17.19 -3.29 -14.95
CA THR A 239 -18.08 -3.31 -16.11
C THR A 239 -19.45 -3.87 -15.72
N GLU A 240 -19.50 -4.98 -14.99
CA GLU A 240 -20.75 -5.56 -14.49
C GLU A 240 -21.48 -4.62 -13.53
N SER A 241 -20.75 -3.98 -12.61
CA SER A 241 -21.31 -3.00 -11.68
C SER A 241 -21.95 -1.84 -12.44
N THR A 242 -21.25 -1.31 -13.44
CA THR A 242 -21.75 -0.22 -14.31
C THR A 242 -22.95 -0.68 -15.13
N ALA A 243 -22.89 -1.86 -15.75
CA ALA A 243 -24.00 -2.40 -16.54
C ALA A 243 -25.25 -2.64 -15.69
N ARG A 244 -25.10 -3.14 -14.45
CA ARG A 244 -26.20 -3.27 -13.49
C ARG A 244 -26.81 -1.92 -13.11
N ALA A 245 -25.99 -0.90 -12.89
CA ALA A 245 -26.46 0.46 -12.60
C ALA A 245 -27.27 1.04 -13.78
N VAL A 246 -26.76 0.93 -15.01
CA VAL A 246 -27.45 1.41 -16.21
C VAL A 246 -28.75 0.63 -16.46
N ARG A 247 -28.73 -0.70 -16.26
CA ARG A 247 -29.93 -1.53 -16.37
C ARG A 247 -31.03 -1.05 -15.43
N ARG A 248 -30.71 -0.91 -14.14
CA ARG A 248 -31.66 -0.42 -13.13
C ARG A 248 -32.28 0.90 -13.58
N ARG A 249 -31.45 1.84 -14.07
CA ARG A 249 -31.93 3.13 -14.55
C ARG A 249 -32.90 3.00 -15.74
N LEU A 250 -32.60 2.11 -16.68
CA LEU A 250 -33.49 1.85 -17.82
C LEU A 250 -34.78 1.14 -17.41
N GLU A 251 -34.74 0.24 -16.43
CA GLU A 251 -35.92 -0.41 -15.86
C GLU A 251 -36.83 0.62 -15.17
N GLU A 252 -36.25 1.52 -14.37
CA GLU A 252 -36.98 2.62 -13.73
C GLU A 252 -37.62 3.54 -14.77
N LEU A 253 -36.86 3.97 -15.78
CA LEU A 253 -37.40 4.75 -16.91
C LEU A 253 -38.49 4.00 -17.67
N HIS A 254 -38.35 2.69 -17.85
CA HIS A 254 -39.36 1.87 -18.53
C HIS A 254 -40.67 1.82 -17.75
N GLU A 255 -40.62 1.67 -16.43
CA GLU A 255 -41.81 1.72 -15.56
C GLU A 255 -42.44 3.11 -15.56
N VAL A 256 -41.64 4.17 -15.43
CA VAL A 256 -42.10 5.56 -15.50
C VAL A 256 -42.79 5.87 -16.83
N LEU A 257 -42.23 5.39 -17.95
CA LEU A 257 -42.79 5.59 -19.28
C LEU A 257 -44.10 4.82 -19.51
N ARG A 258 -44.47 3.82 -18.71
CA ARG A 258 -45.84 3.27 -18.78
C ARG A 258 -46.87 4.31 -18.39
N GLY A 259 -46.51 5.23 -17.48
CA GLY A 259 -47.34 6.36 -17.07
C GLY A 259 -48.68 5.92 -16.47
N ASP A 260 -48.69 4.79 -15.77
CA ASP A 260 -49.85 4.25 -15.06
C ASP A 260 -49.82 4.65 -13.57
N GLU A 261 -50.94 4.45 -12.86
CA GLU A 261 -51.02 4.75 -11.42
C GLU A 261 -49.98 3.96 -10.60
N LYS A 262 -49.49 2.83 -11.12
CA LYS A 262 -48.47 2.00 -10.45
C LYS A 262 -47.11 2.67 -10.43
N ALA A 263 -46.69 3.30 -11.53
CA ALA A 263 -45.44 4.06 -11.58
C ALA A 263 -45.43 5.19 -10.53
N GLN A 264 -46.55 5.93 -10.42
CA GLN A 264 -46.71 6.98 -9.41
C GLN A 264 -46.62 6.41 -7.98
N LEU A 265 -47.34 5.33 -7.69
CA LEU A 265 -47.32 4.67 -6.38
C LEU A 265 -45.92 4.17 -6.00
N ALA A 266 -45.14 3.67 -6.96
CA ALA A 266 -43.77 3.19 -6.72
C ALA A 266 -42.81 4.33 -6.34
N ILE A 267 -42.92 5.48 -7.01
CA ILE A 267 -42.13 6.68 -6.70
C ILE A 267 -42.51 7.20 -5.29
N ASP A 268 -43.81 7.32 -5.02
CA ASP A 268 -44.31 7.82 -3.74
C ASP A 268 -43.93 6.89 -2.57
N GLU A 269 -43.92 5.58 -2.79
CA GLU A 269 -43.47 4.60 -1.79
C GLU A 269 -41.95 4.66 -1.56
N ARG A 270 -41.15 4.94 -2.60
CA ARG A 270 -39.69 5.16 -2.47
C ARG A 270 -39.40 6.41 -1.64
N GLU A 271 -40.08 7.52 -1.94
CA GLU A 271 -39.97 8.75 -1.16
C GLU A 271 -40.40 8.53 0.30
N ARG A 272 -41.54 7.85 0.51
CA ARG A 272 -42.02 7.53 1.85
C ARG A 272 -40.99 6.73 2.62
N ARG A 273 -40.34 5.72 2.02
CA ARG A 273 -39.29 4.93 2.67
C ARG A 273 -38.09 5.79 3.08
N ILE A 274 -37.62 6.69 2.22
CA ILE A 274 -36.51 7.62 2.54
C ILE A 274 -36.91 8.55 3.69
N ALA A 275 -38.08 9.19 3.60
CA ALA A 275 -38.57 10.10 4.63
C ALA A 275 -38.82 9.40 5.97
N GLU A 276 -39.33 8.17 5.94
CA GLU A 276 -39.57 7.38 7.15
C GLU A 276 -38.24 6.93 7.79
N TRP A 277 -37.25 6.54 6.99
CA TRP A 277 -35.91 6.23 7.44
C TRP A 277 -35.25 7.44 8.12
N GLU A 278 -35.28 8.62 7.47
CA GLU A 278 -34.77 9.88 8.03
C GLU A 278 -35.43 10.22 9.38
N ARG A 279 -36.75 9.99 9.49
CA ARG A 279 -37.50 10.29 10.72
C ARG A 279 -37.18 9.33 11.87
N THR A 280 -36.93 8.05 11.60
CA THR A 280 -36.75 7.04 12.66
C THR A 280 -35.29 6.77 13.03
N ASP A 281 -34.42 6.52 12.05
CA ASP A 281 -33.06 6.02 12.32
C ASP A 281 -31.99 6.54 11.32
N GLY A 282 -32.30 7.60 10.57
CA GLY A 282 -31.45 8.11 9.50
C GLY A 282 -30.08 8.66 9.91
N ASP A 283 -29.90 8.94 11.20
CA ASP A 283 -28.64 9.44 11.78
C ASP A 283 -27.91 8.38 12.61
N SER A 284 -28.41 7.14 12.71
CA SER A 284 -27.78 6.13 13.55
C SER A 284 -26.37 5.80 13.10
N TRP A 285 -26.14 5.70 11.79
CA TRP A 285 -24.80 5.50 11.21
C TRP A 285 -23.80 6.59 11.62
N ARG A 286 -24.21 7.86 11.73
CA ARG A 286 -23.34 8.95 12.22
C ARG A 286 -22.89 8.67 13.64
N LYS A 287 -23.79 8.15 14.49
CA LYS A 287 -23.45 7.77 15.87
C LYS A 287 -22.42 6.64 15.91
N HIS A 288 -22.48 5.68 15.00
CA HIS A 288 -21.49 4.59 14.92
C HIS A 288 -20.13 5.06 14.44
N ILE A 289 -20.08 5.87 13.38
CA ILE A 289 -18.82 6.43 12.87
C ILE A 289 -18.18 7.37 13.90
N ASN A 290 -18.97 8.25 14.53
CA ASN A 290 -18.48 9.10 15.60
C ASN A 290 -18.06 8.29 16.84
N GLY A 291 -18.80 7.22 17.17
CA GLY A 291 -18.43 6.30 18.24
C GLY A 291 -17.09 5.60 17.98
N ALA A 292 -16.82 5.22 16.73
CA ALA A 292 -15.54 4.67 16.32
C ALA A 292 -14.40 5.69 16.47
N LEU A 293 -14.62 6.96 16.09
CA LEU A 293 -13.64 8.03 16.28
C LEU A 293 -13.36 8.27 17.76
N THR A 294 -14.40 8.34 18.60
CA THR A 294 -14.24 8.50 20.06
C THR A 294 -13.46 7.33 20.66
N SER A 295 -13.78 6.08 20.28
CA SER A 295 -13.03 4.91 20.73
C SER A 295 -11.56 4.96 20.28
N LEU A 296 -11.27 5.39 19.05
CA LEU A 296 -9.89 5.55 18.58
C LEU A 296 -9.16 6.67 19.34
N ALA A 297 -9.85 7.76 19.68
CA ALA A 297 -9.30 8.84 20.48
C ALA A 297 -8.92 8.39 21.92
N GLU A 298 -9.60 7.37 22.45
CA GLU A 298 -9.29 6.76 23.74
C GLU A 298 -8.22 5.65 23.64
N ASP A 299 -8.30 4.82 22.60
CA ASP A 299 -7.47 3.61 22.44
C ASP A 299 -6.05 3.93 21.95
N LEU A 300 -5.89 4.85 20.99
CA LEU A 300 -4.58 5.17 20.40
C LEU A 300 -3.57 5.74 21.42
N PRO A 301 -3.95 6.63 22.36
CA PRO A 301 -3.06 7.04 23.44
C PRO A 301 -2.64 5.89 24.35
N VAL A 302 -3.56 4.96 24.66
CA VAL A 302 -3.25 3.76 25.47
C VAL A 302 -2.26 2.85 24.73
N GLN A 303 -2.46 2.66 23.42
CA GLN A 303 -1.52 1.91 22.57
C GLN A 303 -0.15 2.60 22.50
N ALA A 304 -0.10 3.93 22.39
CA ALA A 304 1.15 4.69 22.42
C ALA A 304 1.90 4.50 23.75
N ALA A 305 1.18 4.57 24.87
CA ALA A 305 1.75 4.36 26.19
C ALA A 305 2.28 2.93 26.37
N ALA A 306 1.50 1.92 25.97
CA ALA A 306 1.93 0.51 26.00
C ALA A 306 3.19 0.30 25.15
N ARG A 307 3.26 0.93 23.97
CA ARG A 307 4.46 0.87 23.12
C ARG A 307 5.68 1.51 23.79
N VAL A 308 5.51 2.62 24.50
CA VAL A 308 6.60 3.27 25.25
C VAL A 308 7.11 2.38 26.36
N GLU A 309 6.24 1.66 27.08
CA GLU A 309 6.68 0.71 28.11
C GLU A 309 7.50 -0.44 27.53
N ILE A 310 7.10 -0.97 26.37
CA ILE A 310 7.89 -1.97 25.64
C ILE A 310 9.27 -1.38 25.26
N LEU A 311 9.30 -0.15 24.72
CA LEU A 311 10.56 0.50 24.35
C LEU A 311 11.47 0.73 25.56
N ARG A 312 10.91 1.10 26.71
CA ARG A 312 11.66 1.32 27.96
C ARG A 312 12.34 0.02 28.40
N ALA A 313 11.59 -1.09 28.40
CA ALA A 313 12.13 -2.41 28.72
C ALA A 313 13.21 -2.88 27.72
N ASP A 314 12.98 -2.66 26.42
CA ASP A 314 13.87 -3.12 25.35
C ASP A 314 15.20 -2.34 25.29
N TYR A 315 15.16 -1.05 25.63
CA TYR A 315 16.29 -0.14 25.45
C TYR A 315 16.75 0.50 26.76
N GLN A 316 15.91 1.33 27.36
CA GLN A 316 16.31 2.22 28.46
C GLN A 316 16.83 1.44 29.68
N ASP A 317 16.13 0.40 30.09
CA ASP A 317 16.50 -0.44 31.25
C ASP A 317 17.77 -1.26 31.02
N ARG A 318 18.15 -1.42 29.75
CA ARG A 318 19.28 -2.23 29.32
C ARG A 318 20.51 -1.39 28.96
N PHE A 319 20.40 -0.07 28.78
CA PHE A 319 21.53 0.78 28.35
C PHE A 319 22.79 0.61 29.21
N ASP A 320 22.65 0.45 30.52
CA ASP A 320 23.78 0.23 31.45
C ASP A 320 24.46 -1.12 31.28
N LYS A 321 23.72 -2.11 30.80
CA LYS A 321 24.17 -3.49 30.61
C LYS A 321 24.61 -3.77 29.17
N MET A 322 24.36 -2.85 28.23
CA MET A 322 24.69 -3.03 26.83
C MET A 322 26.19 -2.92 26.58
N ASP A 323 26.74 -3.87 25.83
CA ASP A 323 28.07 -3.76 25.25
C ASP A 323 28.12 -2.75 24.09
N ARG A 324 29.32 -2.54 23.53
CA ARG A 324 29.51 -1.58 22.43
C ARG A 324 28.72 -1.93 21.16
N ALA A 325 28.66 -3.21 20.78
CA ALA A 325 27.96 -3.64 19.58
C ALA A 325 26.44 -3.49 19.73
N GLN A 326 25.92 -3.79 20.92
CA GLN A 326 24.51 -3.62 21.29
C GLN A 326 24.10 -2.14 21.28
N ARG A 327 24.96 -1.23 21.76
CA ARG A 327 24.73 0.23 21.67
C ARG A 327 24.72 0.75 20.24
N GLU A 328 25.65 0.27 19.40
CA GLU A 328 25.68 0.60 17.97
C GLU A 328 24.43 0.06 17.24
N GLY A 329 23.91 -1.10 17.65
CA GLY A 329 22.62 -1.63 17.20
C GLY A 329 21.45 -0.72 17.61
N ALA A 330 21.37 -0.36 18.89
CA ALA A 330 20.31 0.52 19.40
C ALA A 330 20.25 1.88 18.70
N LEU A 331 21.41 2.48 18.39
CA LEU A 331 21.48 3.74 17.62
C LEU A 331 20.89 3.63 16.20
N LYS A 332 20.87 2.43 15.62
CA LYS A 332 20.27 2.20 14.31
C LYS A 332 18.77 1.88 14.40
N THR A 333 18.32 1.28 15.50
CA THR A 333 16.93 0.81 15.67
C THR A 333 15.98 1.82 16.30
N LEU A 334 16.45 2.60 17.27
CA LEU A 334 15.63 3.59 17.98
C LEU A 334 14.96 4.60 17.05
N PRO A 335 15.68 5.20 16.07
CA PRO A 335 15.10 6.21 15.19
C PRO A 335 13.92 5.72 14.34
N LEU A 336 13.73 4.40 14.20
CA LEU A 336 12.67 3.81 13.37
C LEU A 336 11.47 3.32 14.19
N GLN A 337 11.52 3.43 15.51
CA GLN A 337 10.40 3.07 16.38
C GLN A 337 9.15 3.95 16.14
N PRO A 338 9.25 5.26 15.89
CA PRO A 338 8.09 6.11 15.62
C PRO A 338 7.28 5.66 14.38
N GLN A 339 7.96 5.30 13.28
CA GLN A 339 7.27 4.83 12.06
C GLN A 339 6.52 3.53 12.30
N ALA A 340 7.13 2.57 13.01
CA ALA A 340 6.46 1.31 13.30
C ALA A 340 5.26 1.49 14.24
N ALA A 341 5.35 2.41 15.21
CA ALA A 341 4.20 2.75 16.04
C ALA A 341 3.07 3.38 15.21
N LEU A 342 3.41 4.22 14.22
CA LEU A 342 2.44 4.78 13.29
C LEU A 342 1.75 3.70 12.45
N ASP A 343 2.51 2.76 11.88
CA ASP A 343 1.95 1.69 11.04
C ASP A 343 1.00 0.78 11.85
N GLU A 344 1.35 0.47 13.09
CA GLU A 344 0.50 -0.28 14.04
C GLU A 344 -0.80 0.49 14.33
N MET A 345 -0.71 1.78 14.68
CA MET A 345 -1.88 2.62 14.95
C MET A 345 -2.78 2.80 13.73
N VAL A 346 -2.22 3.04 12.54
CA VAL A 346 -2.98 3.16 11.28
C VAL A 346 -3.70 1.86 10.95
N THR A 347 -3.08 0.71 11.23
CA THR A 347 -3.75 -0.59 11.08
C THR A 347 -4.96 -0.69 12.00
N THR A 348 -4.82 -0.32 13.28
CA THR A 348 -5.92 -0.25 14.25
C THR A 348 -7.04 0.69 13.78
N VAL A 349 -6.70 1.87 13.25
CA VAL A 349 -7.67 2.81 12.68
C VAL A 349 -8.46 2.16 11.54
N ARG A 350 -7.77 1.52 10.58
CA ARG A 350 -8.41 0.86 9.44
C ARG A 350 -9.35 -0.25 9.85
N GLU A 351 -8.94 -1.09 10.78
CA GLU A 351 -9.77 -2.18 11.30
C GLU A 351 -11.01 -1.65 12.02
N ARG A 352 -10.85 -0.62 12.86
CA ARG A 352 -11.97 -0.04 13.58
C ARG A 352 -12.98 0.64 12.66
N LEU A 353 -12.50 1.37 11.65
CA LEU A 353 -13.37 1.98 10.64
C LEU A 353 -14.08 0.91 9.80
N ARG A 354 -13.39 -0.16 9.41
CA ARG A 354 -14.00 -1.29 8.69
C ARG A 354 -15.13 -1.90 9.49
N GLU A 355 -14.91 -2.15 10.79
CA GLU A 355 -15.94 -2.71 11.66
C GLU A 355 -17.11 -1.73 11.83
N ALA A 356 -16.83 -0.45 12.01
CA ALA A 356 -17.86 0.58 12.12
C ALA A 356 -18.76 0.63 10.87
N VAL A 357 -18.18 0.48 9.68
CA VAL A 357 -18.94 0.41 8.41
C VAL A 357 -19.71 -0.90 8.29
N ARG A 358 -19.12 -2.03 8.71
CA ARG A 358 -19.74 -3.38 8.62
C ARG A 358 -21.06 -3.48 9.38
N VAL A 359 -21.20 -2.76 10.49
CA VAL A 359 -22.40 -2.80 11.35
C VAL A 359 -23.55 -1.95 10.80
N ILE A 360 -23.28 -1.00 9.90
CA ILE A 360 -24.33 -0.09 9.36
C ILE A 360 -25.42 -0.86 8.60
N PRO A 361 -25.11 -1.80 7.67
CA PRO A 361 -26.12 -2.54 6.93
C PRO A 361 -26.96 -3.50 7.78
N GLU A 362 -26.41 -4.00 8.89
CA GLU A 362 -27.09 -4.94 9.78
C GLU A 362 -28.23 -4.28 10.59
N ARG A 363 -28.28 -2.95 10.64
CA ARG A 363 -29.27 -2.17 11.39
C ARG A 363 -30.19 -1.32 10.52
N ASP A 364 -29.89 -1.17 9.24
CA ASP A 364 -30.82 -0.56 8.29
C ASP A 364 -31.83 -1.60 7.78
N ASP A 365 -32.81 -1.89 8.64
CA ASP A 365 -33.93 -2.81 8.40
C ASP A 365 -34.77 -2.41 7.16
N LYS A 366 -34.67 -1.15 6.70
CA LYS A 366 -35.47 -0.59 5.61
C LYS A 366 -34.72 -0.56 4.26
N GLY A 367 -33.44 -0.93 4.24
CA GLY A 367 -32.66 -1.17 3.03
C GLY A 367 -32.26 0.07 2.21
N VAL A 368 -32.43 1.28 2.75
CA VAL A 368 -32.16 2.55 2.05
C VAL A 368 -30.66 2.69 1.72
N ILE A 369 -29.81 2.31 2.68
CA ILE A 369 -28.35 2.36 2.59
C ILE A 369 -27.76 0.94 2.58
N ALA A 370 -28.38 -0.01 3.28
CA ALA A 370 -27.86 -1.36 3.51
C ALA A 370 -27.59 -2.12 2.21
N GLU A 371 -28.39 -1.92 1.16
CA GLU A 371 -28.18 -2.60 -0.11
C GLU A 371 -26.94 -2.07 -0.83
N HIS A 372 -26.70 -0.76 -0.81
CA HIS A 372 -25.50 -0.14 -1.41
C HIS A 372 -24.23 -0.42 -0.59
N LEU A 373 -24.32 -0.34 0.75
CA LEU A 373 -23.18 -0.67 1.62
C LEU A 373 -22.86 -2.17 1.63
N ARG A 374 -23.84 -3.08 1.53
CA ARG A 374 -23.58 -4.52 1.32
C ARG A 374 -22.89 -4.76 -0.03
N ARG A 375 -23.25 -4.04 -1.09
CA ARG A 375 -22.55 -4.11 -2.39
C ARG A 375 -21.10 -3.61 -2.29
N LEU A 376 -20.85 -2.54 -1.52
CA LEU A 376 -19.49 -2.04 -1.24
C LEU A 376 -18.70 -2.99 -0.31
N GLY A 377 -19.38 -3.64 0.63
CA GLY A 377 -18.81 -4.59 1.60
C GLY A 377 -18.54 -5.99 1.03
N ASP A 378 -19.41 -6.52 0.15
CA ASP A 378 -19.15 -7.75 -0.64
C ASP A 378 -18.03 -7.53 -1.65
N SER A 379 -17.78 -6.27 -2.00
CA SER A 379 -16.56 -5.84 -2.66
C SER A 379 -15.41 -5.69 -1.65
N ALA A 380 -15.26 -6.59 -0.65
CA ALA A 380 -14.23 -6.57 0.42
C ALA A 380 -12.74 -6.55 -0.02
N THR A 381 -12.48 -6.27 -1.30
CA THR A 381 -11.19 -5.83 -1.85
C THR A 381 -11.20 -4.36 -2.31
N VAL A 382 -12.24 -3.58 -2.00
CA VAL A 382 -12.19 -2.11 -2.01
C VAL A 382 -11.28 -1.72 -0.86
N SER A 383 -9.98 -1.74 -1.13
CA SER A 383 -9.13 -0.63 -0.71
C SER A 383 -9.95 0.62 -0.99
N VAL A 384 -10.42 1.29 0.06
CA VAL A 384 -11.04 2.61 -0.05
C VAL A 384 -9.99 3.50 -0.66
N ARG A 385 -9.91 3.55 -2.00
CA ARG A 385 -9.28 4.64 -2.72
C ARG A 385 -10.26 5.78 -2.59
N ILE A 386 -10.09 6.52 -1.50
CA ILE A 386 -10.69 7.82 -1.26
C ILE A 386 -10.49 8.64 -2.55
N PRO A 387 -11.57 9.09 -3.22
CA PRO A 387 -11.45 9.98 -4.36
C PRO A 387 -10.69 11.23 -3.94
N LYS A 388 -9.70 11.66 -4.73
CA LYS A 388 -9.01 12.92 -4.46
C LYS A 388 -10.01 14.08 -4.59
N PRO A 389 -10.12 14.98 -3.59
CA PRO A 389 -10.86 16.22 -3.78
C PRO A 389 -10.22 17.06 -4.91
N LYS A 390 -11.06 17.68 -5.75
CA LYS A 390 -10.63 18.60 -6.82
C LYS A 390 -10.14 19.93 -6.23
N LYS A 391 -9.02 20.39 -6.80
CA LYS A 391 -8.30 21.68 -6.72
C LYS A 391 -8.86 22.76 -5.77
N ILE A 392 -8.06 23.10 -4.77
CA ILE A 392 -8.07 24.40 -4.08
C ILE A 392 -6.68 25.03 -4.25
N SER A 393 -6.68 26.36 -4.36
CA SER A 393 -5.73 27.27 -5.02
C SER A 393 -4.31 27.36 -4.47
N ASP A 394 -3.45 27.92 -5.33
CA ASP A 394 -2.08 28.37 -5.10
C ASP A 394 -1.97 29.27 -3.88
N SER A 395 -1.62 28.66 -2.76
CA SER A 395 -0.78 29.26 -1.76
C SER A 395 -0.45 28.23 -0.66
N ALA A 396 0.82 27.79 -0.56
CA ALA A 396 1.54 27.33 0.66
C ALA A 396 2.77 26.47 0.30
N MET A 397 3.62 26.99 -0.59
CA MET A 397 4.90 26.41 -1.00
C MET A 397 6.10 26.81 -0.09
N GLU A 398 5.88 27.46 1.05
CA GLU A 398 6.96 27.90 1.97
C GLU A 398 6.50 27.71 3.40
N GLN A 399 6.80 26.53 3.95
CA GLN A 399 7.72 26.35 5.07
C GLN A 399 7.44 25.02 5.78
N VAL A 400 8.49 24.19 5.78
CA VAL A 400 8.63 22.94 6.55
C VAL A 400 7.79 21.76 6.03
N ALA A 401 7.94 21.54 4.73
CA ALA A 401 7.64 20.27 4.12
C ALA A 401 8.72 19.22 4.52
N ASN A 402 8.33 18.26 5.36
CA ASN A 402 8.05 16.93 4.84
C ASN A 402 9.32 16.19 4.32
N ALA A 403 9.97 15.36 5.17
CA ALA A 403 11.29 14.82 4.84
C ALA A 403 11.32 13.32 4.52
N PHE A 404 11.00 12.46 5.48
CA PHE A 404 10.91 11.02 5.20
C PHE A 404 9.54 10.63 4.60
N VAL A 405 8.50 11.37 4.97
CA VAL A 405 7.15 11.25 4.41
C VAL A 405 7.07 11.80 2.98
N MET A 406 7.88 12.80 2.58
CA MET A 406 8.03 13.14 1.15
C MET A 406 8.86 12.12 0.39
N ALA A 407 9.90 11.52 0.99
CA ALA A 407 10.68 10.50 0.29
C ALA A 407 9.79 9.30 -0.12
N LYS A 408 8.81 8.92 0.72
CA LYS A 408 7.75 7.99 0.32
C LYS A 408 6.67 8.63 -0.57
N ALA A 409 6.13 9.79 -0.22
CA ALA A 409 5.04 10.40 -1.00
C ALA A 409 5.46 10.92 -2.39
N ALA A 410 6.75 11.12 -2.66
CA ALA A 410 7.30 11.40 -3.99
C ALA A 410 7.61 10.11 -4.77
N PHE A 411 8.10 9.07 -4.07
CA PHE A 411 8.21 7.70 -4.59
C PHE A 411 6.85 7.14 -5.05
N PHE A 412 5.75 7.52 -4.38
CA PHE A 412 4.39 7.13 -4.74
C PHE A 412 3.62 8.13 -5.62
N ARG A 413 3.91 9.45 -5.58
CA ARG A 413 3.25 10.43 -6.49
C ARG A 413 3.64 10.24 -7.95
N SER A 414 4.89 9.87 -8.22
CA SER A 414 5.36 9.59 -9.58
C SER A 414 4.64 8.40 -10.23
N ARG A 415 4.05 7.50 -9.42
CA ARG A 415 3.25 6.35 -9.86
C ARG A 415 1.88 6.74 -10.44
N ILE A 416 1.36 7.91 -10.08
CA ILE A 416 0.05 8.40 -10.55
C ILE A 416 0.20 9.35 -11.75
N GLN A 417 1.31 10.08 -11.85
CA GLN A 417 1.52 11.09 -12.89
C GLN A 417 1.89 10.53 -14.27
N ARG A 418 2.29 9.26 -14.40
CA ARG A 418 2.75 8.69 -15.68
C ARG A 418 1.72 7.82 -16.41
N ARG A 419 0.45 7.84 -15.99
CA ARG A 419 -0.64 7.19 -16.74
C ARG A 419 -1.27 8.11 -17.79
N ASP A 420 -1.04 9.42 -17.69
CA ASP A 420 -1.40 10.41 -18.71
C ASP A 420 -0.11 10.99 -19.30
N GLY A 421 -0.09 11.12 -20.63
CA GLY A 421 1.09 11.41 -21.44
C GLY A 421 1.71 12.80 -21.28
N ASP A 422 2.65 13.05 -22.18
CA ASP A 422 3.46 14.25 -22.37
C ASP A 422 2.76 15.61 -22.16
N ASP A 423 3.59 16.60 -21.82
CA ASP A 423 3.36 18.06 -21.77
C ASP A 423 2.75 18.67 -20.50
N ALA A 424 3.61 19.37 -19.72
CA ALA A 424 3.54 20.82 -19.52
C ALA A 424 4.38 21.26 -18.29
N ALA A 425 5.32 22.17 -18.53
CA ALA A 425 6.08 22.90 -17.51
C ALA A 425 5.25 24.05 -16.91
N GLY A 426 5.39 24.33 -15.61
CA GLY A 426 4.79 25.51 -14.96
C GLY A 426 5.18 25.67 -13.49
N GLN A 427 5.62 26.89 -13.14
CA GLN A 427 6.25 27.33 -11.89
C GLN A 427 5.27 27.49 -10.70
N ASN A 428 5.80 27.57 -9.47
CA ASN A 428 5.05 27.50 -8.22
C ASN A 428 5.62 28.52 -7.19
N GLN A 429 4.77 29.21 -6.39
CA GLN A 429 5.12 30.08 -5.22
C GLN A 429 3.95 30.16 -4.18
N PRO A 430 4.18 30.60 -2.90
CA PRO A 430 3.44 30.16 -1.69
C PRO A 430 2.56 31.18 -0.92
N THR A 431 1.60 30.69 -0.10
CA THR A 431 1.19 31.19 1.25
C THR A 431 0.37 30.17 2.10
N GLU A 432 0.94 29.74 3.23
CA GLU A 432 0.35 29.31 4.51
C GLU A 432 -1.12 28.81 4.63
N ALA A 433 -1.29 27.51 4.94
CA ALA A 433 -2.14 26.98 6.02
C ALA A 433 -2.05 25.44 6.10
N ASP A 434 -1.13 24.87 6.91
CA ASP A 434 -1.29 23.52 7.49
C ASP A 434 -0.29 23.29 8.64
N SER A 435 -0.75 23.38 9.89
CA SER A 435 0.07 23.40 11.11
C SER A 435 0.16 22.05 11.85
N GLY A 436 -0.07 20.92 11.17
CA GLY A 436 -0.03 19.58 11.79
C GLY A 436 1.07 18.63 11.28
N ALA A 437 1.59 18.84 10.07
CA ALA A 437 2.51 17.90 9.41
C ALA A 437 4.01 18.18 9.69
N THR A 438 4.29 19.20 10.49
CA THR A 438 5.60 19.84 10.64
C THR A 438 6.53 19.11 11.61
N ALA A 439 6.00 18.28 12.52
CA ALA A 439 6.80 17.73 13.62
C ALA A 439 7.59 16.45 13.26
N LEU A 440 7.08 15.59 12.37
CA LEU A 440 7.67 14.26 12.14
C LEU A 440 8.79 14.25 11.05
N ALA A 441 8.78 15.21 10.13
CA ALA A 441 9.83 15.43 9.13
C ALA A 441 11.14 15.97 9.75
N VAL A 442 10.99 16.76 10.80
CA VAL A 442 12.06 17.28 11.64
C VAL A 442 12.71 16.13 12.43
N PHE A 443 11.93 15.10 12.81
CA PHE A 443 12.41 14.01 13.65
C PHE A 443 13.39 13.04 12.96
N THR A 444 13.16 12.66 11.71
CA THR A 444 14.07 11.75 10.98
C THR A 444 15.38 12.42 10.55
N SER A 445 15.35 13.72 10.23
CA SER A 445 16.55 14.50 9.91
C SER A 445 17.37 14.90 11.15
N LEU A 446 16.73 15.24 12.27
CA LEU A 446 17.45 15.52 13.53
C LEU A 446 17.98 14.27 14.23
N THR A 447 17.31 13.12 14.11
CA THR A 447 17.82 11.85 14.66
C THR A 447 18.93 11.25 13.81
N MET A 448 18.88 11.33 12.47
CA MET A 448 20.02 10.90 11.64
C MET A 448 21.20 11.87 11.68
N GLY A 449 20.95 13.19 11.77
CA GLY A 449 21.98 14.20 11.96
C GLY A 449 22.78 13.96 13.24
N THR A 450 22.10 13.74 14.37
CA THR A 450 22.77 13.37 15.63
C THR A 450 23.39 11.98 15.56
N VAL A 451 22.75 10.99 14.94
CA VAL A 451 23.34 9.64 14.80
C VAL A 451 24.66 9.69 14.00
N LYS A 452 24.75 10.48 12.92
CA LYS A 452 25.99 10.65 12.13
C LYS A 452 27.06 11.46 12.90
N GLU A 453 26.66 12.48 13.68
CA GLU A 453 27.55 13.20 14.60
C GLU A 453 28.04 12.33 15.78
N LEU A 454 27.19 11.44 16.28
CA LEU A 454 27.47 10.47 17.34
C LEU A 454 28.37 9.34 16.83
N PHE A 455 28.17 8.87 15.60
CA PHE A 455 29.07 7.91 14.95
C PHE A 455 30.45 8.52 14.62
N ALA A 456 30.51 9.85 14.38
CA ALA A 456 31.79 10.56 14.22
C ALA A 456 32.58 10.68 15.54
N ARG A 457 31.90 10.61 16.70
CA ARG A 457 32.54 10.60 18.03
C ARG A 457 32.75 9.16 18.48
N ARG A 458 33.98 8.66 18.39
CA ARG A 458 34.37 7.34 18.91
C ARG A 458 33.82 7.12 20.35
N ALA A 459 32.92 6.14 20.47
CA ALA A 459 32.17 5.70 21.66
C ALA A 459 30.91 6.52 22.01
N ALA A 460 29.75 6.05 21.55
CA ALA A 460 28.41 6.49 21.96
C ALA A 460 28.25 6.36 23.49
N ARG A 461 28.11 7.49 24.17
CA ARG A 461 27.93 7.52 25.63
C ARG A 461 26.47 7.23 25.97
N ARG A 462 26.23 6.74 27.18
CA ARG A 462 24.87 6.49 27.71
C ARG A 462 23.94 7.70 27.52
N GLU A 463 24.47 8.89 27.78
CA GLU A 463 23.74 10.16 27.70
C GLU A 463 23.16 10.43 26.31
N ASP A 464 23.88 10.04 25.26
CA ASP A 464 23.45 10.21 23.87
C ASP A 464 22.27 9.27 23.53
N LEU A 465 22.33 8.02 24.02
CA LEU A 465 21.27 7.02 23.85
C LEU A 465 20.01 7.37 24.64
N THR A 466 20.15 7.88 25.86
CA THR A 466 19.02 8.36 26.66
C THR A 466 18.35 9.55 25.99
N THR A 467 19.13 10.51 25.48
CA THR A 467 18.58 11.66 24.74
C THR A 467 17.84 11.24 23.47
N LEU A 468 18.36 10.26 22.73
CA LEU A 468 17.68 9.69 21.56
C LEU A 468 16.39 8.97 21.97
N PHE A 469 16.41 8.23 23.08
CA PHE A 469 15.25 7.53 23.62
C PHE A 469 14.12 8.48 24.02
N ASP A 470 14.43 9.52 24.79
CA ASP A 470 13.43 10.50 25.23
C ASP A 470 12.77 11.20 24.04
N ARG A 471 13.55 11.47 22.98
CA ARG A 471 13.02 11.98 21.71
C ARG A 471 12.07 10.97 21.06
N VAL A 472 12.48 9.70 20.92
CA VAL A 472 11.63 8.65 20.33
C VAL A 472 10.32 8.49 21.10
N VAL A 473 10.38 8.48 22.45
CA VAL A 473 9.20 8.41 23.31
C VAL A 473 8.27 9.60 23.04
N LYS A 474 8.80 10.81 23.02
CA LYS A 474 8.03 12.03 22.72
C LYS A 474 7.40 11.99 21.33
N ALA A 475 8.10 11.46 20.33
CA ALA A 475 7.55 11.32 18.99
C ALA A 475 6.40 10.32 18.94
N VAL A 476 6.53 9.17 19.63
CA VAL A 476 5.47 8.15 19.69
C VAL A 476 4.21 8.66 20.41
N THR A 477 4.37 9.30 21.57
CA THR A 477 3.22 9.76 22.38
C THR A 477 2.64 11.10 21.95
N GLY A 478 3.35 11.87 21.13
CA GLY A 478 2.88 13.15 20.62
C GLY A 478 2.58 13.11 19.14
N GLU A 479 3.63 13.11 18.34
CA GLU A 479 3.57 13.44 16.90
C GLU A 479 2.95 12.30 16.09
N VAL A 480 3.39 11.06 16.34
CA VAL A 480 2.82 9.85 15.73
C VAL A 480 1.36 9.68 16.10
N LEU A 481 1.03 9.83 17.39
CA LEU A 481 -0.34 9.78 17.88
C LEU A 481 -1.23 10.81 17.17
N THR A 482 -0.74 12.05 17.03
CA THR A 482 -1.46 13.12 16.33
C THR A 482 -1.73 12.76 14.87
N VAL A 483 -0.74 12.19 14.17
CA VAL A 483 -0.91 11.73 12.77
C VAL A 483 -1.94 10.61 12.68
N ALA A 484 -1.89 9.62 13.57
CA ALA A 484 -2.85 8.52 13.58
C ALA A 484 -4.28 9.01 13.87
N LEU A 485 -4.45 9.97 14.79
CA LEU A 485 -5.75 10.60 15.05
C LEU A 485 -6.27 11.38 13.85
N LYS A 486 -5.40 12.14 13.17
CA LYS A 486 -5.77 12.85 11.93
C LYS A 486 -6.19 11.89 10.82
N GLU A 487 -5.51 10.75 10.69
CA GLU A 487 -5.90 9.69 9.76
C GLU A 487 -7.28 9.10 10.10
N ALA A 488 -7.57 8.90 11.39
CA ALA A 488 -8.88 8.46 11.85
C ALA A 488 -9.99 9.48 11.52
N GLU A 489 -9.75 10.76 11.79
CA GLU A 489 -10.67 11.86 11.45
C GLU A 489 -10.95 11.91 9.94
N GLN A 490 -9.90 11.82 9.11
CA GLN A 490 -10.00 11.81 7.65
C GLN A 490 -10.75 10.57 7.13
N GLY A 491 -10.49 9.41 7.73
CA GLY A 491 -11.21 8.18 7.42
C GLY A 491 -12.70 8.30 7.72
N CYS A 492 -13.06 8.81 8.90
CA CYS A 492 -14.46 9.07 9.28
C CYS A 492 -15.13 10.10 8.36
N ALA A 493 -14.44 11.19 8.01
CA ALA A 493 -14.96 12.21 7.11
C ALA A 493 -15.21 11.66 5.70
N SER A 494 -14.29 10.81 5.20
CA SER A 494 -14.42 10.17 3.90
C SER A 494 -15.62 9.21 3.85
N VAL A 495 -15.78 8.37 4.89
CA VAL A 495 -16.94 7.48 5.01
C VAL A 495 -18.24 8.28 5.09
N THR A 496 -18.25 9.35 5.89
CA THR A 496 -19.39 10.27 6.00
C THR A 496 -19.78 10.85 4.65
N THR A 497 -18.80 11.38 3.90
CA THR A 497 -19.01 11.96 2.57
C THR A 497 -19.62 10.93 1.61
N VAL A 498 -19.08 9.70 1.58
CA VAL A 498 -19.63 8.63 0.72
C VAL A 498 -21.08 8.33 1.06
N ILE A 499 -21.43 8.23 2.35
CA ILE A 499 -22.81 7.95 2.77
C ILE A 499 -23.73 9.13 2.43
N GLU A 500 -23.27 10.38 2.63
CA GLU A 500 -24.03 11.58 2.29
C GLU A 500 -24.25 11.73 0.78
N ASP A 501 -23.23 11.46 -0.04
CA ASP A 501 -23.33 11.45 -1.50
C ASP A 501 -24.33 10.39 -1.97
N LEU A 502 -24.33 9.19 -1.38
CA LEU A 502 -25.30 8.14 -1.68
C LEU A 502 -26.74 8.57 -1.34
N LEU A 503 -26.93 9.25 -0.19
CA LEU A 503 -28.24 9.77 0.19
C LEU A 503 -28.71 10.90 -0.74
N ALA A 504 -27.79 11.79 -1.14
CA ALA A 504 -28.07 12.82 -2.12
C ALA A 504 -28.47 12.21 -3.47
N GLU A 505 -27.73 11.20 -3.94
CA GLU A 505 -28.02 10.48 -5.18
C GLU A 505 -29.41 9.82 -5.15
N GLN A 506 -29.80 9.20 -4.02
CA GLN A 506 -31.14 8.60 -3.87
C GLN A 506 -32.27 9.65 -3.92
N ARG A 507 -32.06 10.84 -3.34
CA ARG A 507 -33.04 11.94 -3.42
C ARG A 507 -33.13 12.49 -4.85
N GLU A 508 -31.98 12.69 -5.50
CA GLU A 508 -31.93 13.12 -6.90
C GLU A 508 -32.56 12.09 -7.85
N GLU A 509 -32.48 10.79 -7.53
CA GLU A 509 -33.14 9.71 -8.27
C GLU A 509 -34.67 9.85 -8.18
N VAL A 510 -35.22 10.08 -6.99
CA VAL A 510 -36.68 10.33 -6.80
C VAL A 510 -37.14 11.58 -7.55
N ASP A 511 -36.39 12.68 -7.48
CA ASP A 511 -36.74 13.92 -8.18
C ASP A 511 -36.67 13.77 -9.70
N ARG A 512 -35.67 13.04 -10.20
CA ARG A 512 -35.56 12.68 -11.63
C ARG A 512 -36.73 11.80 -12.07
N ASP A 513 -37.08 10.76 -11.31
CA ASP A 513 -38.19 9.88 -11.65
C ASP A 513 -39.53 10.64 -11.72
N ARG A 514 -39.74 11.60 -10.81
CA ARG A 514 -40.90 12.52 -10.86
C ARG A 514 -40.90 13.41 -12.08
N HIS A 515 -39.74 13.97 -12.41
CA HIS A 515 -39.58 14.80 -13.60
C HIS A 515 -39.87 14.00 -14.88
N ASP A 516 -39.29 12.80 -14.97
CA ASP A 516 -39.47 11.89 -16.10
C ASP A 516 -40.91 11.42 -16.21
N LEU A 517 -41.61 11.17 -15.09
CA LEU A 517 -43.03 10.82 -15.09
C LEU A 517 -43.89 11.97 -15.59
N ARG A 518 -43.61 13.20 -15.17
CA ARG A 518 -44.30 14.39 -15.68
C ARG A 518 -44.13 14.53 -17.19
N LEU A 519 -42.89 14.42 -17.67
CA LEU A 519 -42.59 14.45 -19.11
C LEU A 519 -43.29 13.30 -19.84
N ALA A 520 -43.29 12.09 -19.28
CA ALA A 520 -43.95 10.93 -19.87
C ALA A 520 -45.47 11.12 -20.01
N LEU A 521 -46.11 11.75 -19.02
CA LEU A 521 -47.53 12.09 -19.04
C LEU A 521 -47.89 13.14 -20.10
N GLU A 522 -46.96 14.04 -20.45
CA GLU A 522 -47.11 15.05 -21.51
C GLU A 522 -46.95 14.48 -22.93
N LEU A 523 -46.29 13.32 -23.08
CA LEU A 523 -46.10 12.67 -24.39
C LEU A 523 -47.41 12.13 -24.97
N SER A 524 -47.53 12.20 -26.29
CA SER A 524 -48.59 11.49 -27.00
C SER A 524 -48.44 9.95 -26.86
N PRO A 525 -49.52 9.18 -27.02
CA PRO A 525 -49.45 7.71 -26.96
C PRO A 525 -48.44 7.11 -27.95
N ALA A 526 -48.26 7.73 -29.12
CA ALA A 526 -47.32 7.28 -30.14
C ALA A 526 -45.86 7.52 -29.72
N GLU A 527 -45.52 8.72 -29.24
CA GLU A 527 -44.18 9.06 -28.77
C GLU A 527 -43.78 8.24 -27.53
N ARG A 528 -44.74 8.00 -26.62
CA ARG A 528 -44.52 7.15 -25.45
C ARG A 528 -44.22 5.70 -25.85
N ALA A 529 -44.98 5.16 -26.82
CA ALA A 529 -44.73 3.82 -27.35
C ALA A 529 -43.34 3.71 -28.03
N GLU A 530 -42.91 4.74 -28.75
CA GLU A 530 -41.58 4.80 -29.36
C GLU A 530 -40.47 4.79 -28.30
N ARG A 531 -40.58 5.63 -27.26
CA ARG A 531 -39.58 5.66 -26.17
C ARG A 531 -39.56 4.38 -25.34
N LEU A 532 -40.72 3.76 -25.10
CA LEU A 532 -40.80 2.44 -24.47
C LEU A 532 -40.06 1.40 -25.31
N ALA A 533 -40.28 1.38 -26.63
CA ALA A 533 -39.59 0.48 -27.54
C ALA A 533 -38.07 0.68 -27.54
N ALA A 534 -37.60 1.93 -27.56
CA ALA A 534 -36.17 2.26 -27.48
C ALA A 534 -35.53 1.83 -26.14
N THR A 535 -36.25 2.02 -25.03
CA THR A 535 -35.80 1.59 -23.70
C THR A 535 -35.73 0.06 -23.61
N THR A 536 -36.74 -0.64 -24.14
CA THR A 536 -36.73 -2.11 -24.24
C THR A 536 -35.59 -2.62 -25.12
N LEU A 537 -35.27 -1.93 -26.22
CA LEU A 537 -34.11 -2.28 -27.04
C LEU A 537 -32.79 -2.13 -26.26
N SER A 538 -32.62 -1.03 -25.54
CA SER A 538 -31.43 -0.79 -24.70
C SER A 538 -31.27 -1.84 -23.60
N LEU A 539 -32.37 -2.27 -22.97
CA LEU A 539 -32.36 -3.36 -21.98
C LEU A 539 -31.90 -4.69 -22.61
N ARG A 540 -32.35 -4.99 -23.83
CA ARG A 540 -31.87 -6.18 -24.56
C ARG A 540 -30.39 -6.09 -24.90
N GLU A 541 -29.89 -4.94 -25.31
CA GLU A 541 -28.45 -4.72 -25.55
C GLU A 541 -27.62 -4.96 -24.27
N LEU A 542 -28.16 -4.59 -23.11
CA LEU A 542 -27.55 -4.90 -21.81
C LEU A 542 -27.62 -6.38 -21.44
N ASP A 543 -28.69 -7.10 -21.81
CA ASP A 543 -28.76 -8.56 -21.68
C ASP A 543 -27.71 -9.25 -22.56
N GLU A 544 -27.52 -8.77 -23.80
CA GLU A 544 -26.47 -9.26 -24.69
C GLU A 544 -25.07 -8.95 -24.16
N LEU A 545 -24.86 -7.77 -23.58
CA LEU A 545 -23.61 -7.42 -22.90
C LEU A 545 -23.37 -8.34 -21.69
N ALA A 546 -24.39 -8.59 -20.86
CA ALA A 546 -24.29 -9.50 -19.73
C ALA A 546 -23.96 -10.94 -20.18
N GLY A 547 -24.57 -11.41 -21.27
CA GLY A 547 -24.23 -12.70 -21.89
C GLY A 547 -22.78 -12.75 -22.37
N ARG A 548 -22.29 -11.70 -23.04
CA ARG A 548 -20.88 -11.60 -23.45
C ARG A 548 -19.93 -11.58 -22.23
N LEU A 549 -20.29 -10.85 -21.17
CA LEU A 549 -19.50 -10.82 -19.93
C LEU A 549 -19.46 -12.19 -19.25
N ALA A 550 -20.56 -12.95 -19.25
CA ALA A 550 -20.59 -14.31 -18.72
C ALA A 550 -19.63 -15.24 -19.49
N VAL A 551 -19.58 -15.14 -20.82
CA VAL A 551 -18.61 -15.88 -21.65
C VAL A 551 -17.17 -15.47 -21.35
N VAL A 552 -16.92 -14.17 -21.16
CA VAL A 552 -15.60 -13.67 -20.75
C VAL A 552 -15.22 -14.23 -19.37
N ARG A 553 -16.17 -14.29 -18.44
CA ARG A 553 -15.98 -14.83 -17.08
C ARG A 553 -15.60 -16.31 -17.12
N GLU A 554 -16.32 -17.11 -17.89
CA GLU A 554 -16.03 -18.53 -18.10
C GLU A 554 -14.67 -18.73 -18.78
N ARG A 555 -14.37 -17.95 -19.82
CA ARG A 555 -13.09 -18.03 -20.54
C ARG A 555 -11.89 -17.68 -19.66
N TRP A 556 -12.07 -16.80 -18.69
CA TRP A 556 -11.01 -16.33 -17.80
C TRP A 556 -11.02 -17.00 -16.41
N ASP A 557 -11.89 -18.00 -16.20
CA ASP A 557 -12.02 -18.75 -14.94
C ASP A 557 -12.20 -17.82 -13.72
N LEU A 558 -13.18 -16.90 -13.83
CA LEU A 558 -13.44 -15.82 -12.88
C LEU A 558 -14.64 -16.03 -11.95
#